data_AF-L0K801-F1
#
_entry.id   AF-L0K801-F1
#
_cell.length_a   1.000
_cell.length_b   1.000
_cell.length_c   1.000
_cell.angle_alpha   90.00
_cell.angle_beta   90.00
_cell.angle_gamma   90.00
#
_symmetry.space_group_name_H-M   'P 1'
#
loop_
_entity.id
_entity.type
_entity.pdbx_description
1 polymer ?
#
loop_
_entity_poly.entity_id
_entity_poly.type
_entity_poly.pdbx_seq_one_letter_code
_entity_poly.pdbx_strand_id
1 'polypeptide(L)'
;MRKIFFLCLVFIVLMSQLTYGQQLFTDEIDQLTADLFSDYLKQSQGYIAKIEDESVYLNLGLQAGILKGDTFSVLREYDLLKDPITGVILGTLNHKIATLKVKEVKAKFSVAQVIEKSSLELQVGDRVKRQKQRIGILKFNATKLPIDIVNLLQESLIANLKRKGQFKVISKDKLEKLINKLKLENTLSQDELQLIGNKLKLDLLVTGEIFQEEKKLFIKGELYSTKLDSLVREEVMTISKENKLINYYLQQFKEATLDYRLLTTSKLFKYQFLDLVVANIDQQLDQEIILNTRQALHILNYQAQELLTEGRIDSYYRTKYDDYKLVVVDSNNDQISELIAQNFNYLFKFSWQKDKYIKQRIKGFKRSRPKAVVKLATKDYLITRNINHQLQFNLITRNNYKKNFKLQLNKNEGYRLAMGDLDQDKKKEIVLTSYQGKGKYKIKIYTKAGKLETVLPGRYGPAVLVTDLEKDGRLELVVHTTKKDNRVLVYNWAQDELVKSWESKPLDLKIRDLAVGDITEDKSLELLVLMANDKESKINIYQK
;
A
#
# COMPACT_ATOMS: atom_id res chain seq x y z
N MET A 1 -46.15 4.26 4.52
CA MET A 1 -45.98 2.79 4.65
C MET A 1 -45.41 2.12 3.40
N ARG A 2 -45.97 2.31 2.20
CA ARG A 2 -45.45 1.68 0.94
C ARG A 2 -43.98 1.94 0.61
N LYS A 3 -43.46 3.16 0.84
CA LYS A 3 -42.04 3.51 0.58
C LYS A 3 -41.05 2.82 1.54
N ILE A 4 -41.44 2.63 2.81
CA ILE A 4 -40.63 1.94 3.82
C ILE A 4 -40.58 0.44 3.52
N PHE A 5 -41.72 -0.14 3.12
CA PHE A 5 -41.80 -1.55 2.73
C PHE A 5 -40.94 -1.84 1.48
N PHE A 6 -40.93 -0.94 0.50
CA PHE A 6 -40.06 -1.06 -0.68
C PHE A 6 -38.58 -0.97 -0.32
N LEU A 7 -38.19 -0.07 0.59
CA LEU A 7 -36.80 0.07 1.04
C LEU A 7 -36.33 -1.16 1.84
N CYS A 8 -37.19 -1.72 2.70
CA CYS A 8 -36.91 -2.96 3.40
C CYS A 8 -36.83 -4.16 2.45
N LEU A 9 -37.68 -4.24 1.42
CA LEU A 9 -37.63 -5.30 0.42
C LEU A 9 -36.34 -5.23 -0.41
N VAL A 10 -35.94 -4.03 -0.84
CA VAL A 10 -34.68 -3.78 -1.53
C VAL A 10 -33.50 -4.16 -0.63
N PHE A 11 -33.54 -3.81 0.66
CA PHE A 11 -32.50 -4.16 1.61
C PHE A 11 -32.41 -5.67 1.86
N ILE A 12 -33.54 -6.38 1.98
CA ILE A 12 -33.59 -7.85 2.13
C ILE A 12 -33.10 -8.54 0.85
N VAL A 13 -33.43 -8.00 -0.33
CA VAL A 13 -32.91 -8.50 -1.61
C VAL A 13 -31.40 -8.26 -1.69
N LEU A 14 -30.89 -7.07 -1.35
CA LEU A 14 -29.46 -6.78 -1.31
C LEU A 14 -28.70 -7.68 -0.32
N MET A 15 -29.25 -7.86 0.88
CA MET A 15 -28.67 -8.74 1.91
C MET A 15 -28.66 -10.20 1.47
N SER A 16 -29.76 -10.70 0.89
CA SER A 16 -29.82 -12.09 0.38
C SER A 16 -28.85 -12.33 -0.77
N GLN A 17 -28.67 -11.34 -1.65
CA GLN A 17 -27.73 -11.39 -2.78
C GLN A 17 -26.26 -11.35 -2.32
N LEU A 18 -25.94 -10.59 -1.26
CA LEU A 18 -24.62 -10.58 -0.61
C LEU A 18 -24.31 -11.93 0.06
N THR A 19 -25.25 -12.50 0.83
CA THR A 19 -25.06 -13.82 1.46
C THR A 19 -24.84 -14.92 0.42
N TYR A 20 -25.56 -14.90 -0.70
CA TYR A 20 -25.38 -15.88 -1.77
C TYR A 20 -24.01 -15.73 -2.46
N GLY A 21 -23.54 -14.50 -2.68
CA GLY A 21 -22.20 -14.23 -3.24
C GLY A 21 -21.06 -14.65 -2.31
N GLN A 22 -21.23 -14.49 -1.00
CA GLN A 22 -20.28 -14.99 0.01
C GLN A 22 -20.25 -16.52 0.03
N GLN A 23 -21.40 -17.18 -0.13
CA GLN A 23 -21.51 -18.64 -0.08
C GLN A 23 -20.81 -19.33 -1.28
N LEU A 24 -20.97 -18.80 -2.49
CA LEU A 24 -20.26 -19.31 -3.67
C LEU A 24 -18.73 -19.17 -3.53
N PHE A 25 -18.25 -18.00 -3.08
CA PHE A 25 -16.82 -17.80 -2.83
C PHE A 25 -16.26 -18.74 -1.77
N THR A 26 -17.05 -19.09 -0.75
CA THR A 26 -16.61 -20.07 0.25
C THR A 26 -16.46 -21.47 -0.32
N ASP A 27 -17.32 -21.89 -1.25
CA ASP A 27 -17.26 -23.24 -1.85
C ASP A 27 -15.98 -23.41 -2.68
N GLU A 28 -15.61 -22.39 -3.45
CA GLU A 28 -14.40 -22.39 -4.26
C GLU A 28 -13.14 -22.44 -3.38
N ILE A 29 -13.13 -21.70 -2.26
CA ILE A 29 -12.04 -21.75 -1.26
C ILE A 29 -12.00 -23.09 -0.53
N ASP A 30 -13.16 -23.67 -0.23
CA ASP A 30 -13.29 -24.99 0.36
C ASP A 30 -12.70 -26.07 -0.57
N GLN A 31 -12.94 -25.95 -1.87
CA GLN A 31 -12.37 -26.82 -2.90
C GLN A 31 -10.85 -26.66 -2.99
N LEU A 32 -10.32 -25.44 -3.14
CA LEU A 32 -8.87 -25.21 -3.16
C LEU A 32 -8.20 -25.78 -1.89
N THR A 33 -8.83 -25.60 -0.73
CA THR A 33 -8.33 -26.15 0.53
C THR A 33 -8.39 -27.69 0.53
N ALA A 34 -9.46 -28.29 0.01
CA ALA A 34 -9.56 -29.74 -0.08
C ALA A 34 -8.47 -30.31 -0.99
N ASP A 35 -8.21 -29.68 -2.13
CA ASP A 35 -7.24 -30.14 -3.12
C ASP A 35 -5.80 -29.99 -2.58
N LEU A 36 -5.44 -28.79 -2.10
CA LEU A 36 -4.12 -28.51 -1.52
C LEU A 36 -3.79 -29.40 -0.31
N PHE A 37 -4.79 -29.77 0.49
CA PHE A 37 -4.58 -30.47 1.76
C PHE A 37 -5.18 -31.88 1.81
N SER A 38 -5.55 -32.45 0.67
CA SER A 38 -6.25 -33.76 0.59
C SER A 38 -5.59 -34.89 1.40
N ASP A 39 -4.26 -34.92 1.43
CA ASP A 39 -3.47 -35.90 2.21
C ASP A 39 -3.37 -35.57 3.71
N TYR A 40 -3.49 -34.29 4.05
CA TYR A 40 -3.37 -33.78 5.42
C TYR A 40 -4.72 -33.74 6.16
N LEU A 41 -5.84 -33.78 5.43
CA LEU A 41 -7.19 -33.68 6.00
C LEU A 41 -7.77 -35.01 6.53
N LYS A 42 -7.02 -36.11 6.44
CA LYS A 42 -7.47 -37.48 6.80
C LYS A 42 -7.30 -37.79 8.31
N GLN A 43 -7.94 -38.89 8.73
CA GLN A 43 -8.16 -39.32 10.13
C GLN A 43 -6.97 -39.09 11.06
N SER A 44 -7.19 -38.32 12.14
CA SER A 44 -6.14 -37.81 13.04
C SER A 44 -6.02 -38.54 14.38
N GLN A 45 -6.73 -39.67 14.55
CA GLN A 45 -6.83 -40.40 15.82
C GLN A 45 -6.70 -41.91 15.61
N GLY A 46 -6.01 -42.56 16.54
CA GLY A 46 -5.78 -44.00 16.55
C GLY A 46 -5.35 -44.46 17.94
N TYR A 47 -4.68 -45.61 18.00
CA TYR A 47 -4.21 -46.23 19.23
C TYR A 47 -2.82 -46.83 19.07
N ILE A 48 -2.12 -47.01 20.19
CA ILE A 48 -0.91 -47.82 20.23
C ILE A 48 -1.28 -49.29 20.01
N ALA A 49 -0.78 -49.88 18.94
CA ALA A 49 -1.04 -51.26 18.55
C ALA A 49 -0.02 -52.25 19.15
N LYS A 50 1.25 -51.82 19.29
CA LYS A 50 2.34 -52.62 19.87
C LYS A 50 3.42 -51.67 20.40
N ILE A 51 4.09 -52.09 21.47
CA ILE A 51 5.32 -51.46 21.97
C ILE A 51 6.39 -52.55 21.96
N GLU A 52 7.52 -52.27 21.31
CA GLU A 52 8.65 -53.20 21.20
C GLU A 52 9.95 -52.39 21.28
N ASP A 53 10.77 -52.70 22.29
CA ASP A 53 11.96 -51.93 22.65
C ASP A 53 11.64 -50.43 22.79
N GLU A 54 12.30 -49.58 22.01
CA GLU A 54 12.07 -48.13 21.96
C GLU A 54 11.07 -47.70 20.87
N SER A 55 10.47 -48.66 20.16
CA SER A 55 9.56 -48.43 19.04
C SER A 55 8.10 -48.58 19.45
N VAL A 56 7.28 -47.60 19.06
CA VAL A 56 5.84 -47.57 19.30
C VAL A 56 5.10 -47.70 17.97
N TYR A 57 4.33 -48.77 17.82
CA TYR A 57 3.55 -49.04 16.62
C TYR A 57 2.16 -48.44 16.77
N LEU A 58 1.75 -47.64 15.80
CA LEU A 58 0.44 -46.99 15.75
C LEU A 58 -0.43 -47.67 14.71
N ASN A 59 -1.71 -47.87 15.00
CA ASN A 59 -2.68 -48.43 14.04
C ASN A 59 -3.10 -47.43 12.93
N LEU A 60 -2.21 -46.48 12.61
CA LEU A 60 -2.38 -45.45 11.59
C LEU A 60 -1.20 -45.53 10.64
N GLY A 61 -1.47 -45.79 9.36
CA GLY A 61 -0.47 -45.86 8.30
C GLY A 61 -0.71 -44.84 7.18
N LEU A 62 -0.11 -45.11 6.03
CA LEU A 62 -0.25 -44.28 4.83
C LEU A 62 -1.71 -44.10 4.40
N GLN A 63 -2.53 -45.15 4.56
CA GLN A 63 -3.97 -45.09 4.25
C GLN A 63 -4.73 -44.09 5.14
N ALA A 64 -4.23 -43.82 6.35
CA ALA A 64 -4.75 -42.80 7.24
C ALA A 64 -4.12 -41.40 7.01
N GLY A 65 -3.29 -41.24 5.98
CA GLY A 65 -2.61 -39.96 5.67
C GLY A 65 -1.43 -39.64 6.58
N ILE A 66 -0.84 -40.65 7.23
CA ILE A 66 0.32 -40.45 8.10
C ILE A 66 1.60 -40.38 7.27
N LEU A 67 2.45 -39.42 7.59
CA LEU A 67 3.74 -39.20 6.94
C LEU A 67 4.89 -39.33 7.94
N LYS A 68 6.08 -39.66 7.43
CA LYS A 68 7.30 -39.67 8.25
C LYS A 68 7.53 -38.28 8.85
N GLY A 69 7.82 -38.24 10.15
CA GLY A 69 8.03 -37.00 10.91
C GLY A 69 6.76 -36.41 11.53
N ASP A 70 5.59 -37.00 11.31
CA ASP A 70 4.37 -36.66 12.05
C ASP A 70 4.56 -36.87 13.55
N THR A 71 3.84 -36.07 14.35
CA THR A 71 3.89 -36.15 15.80
C THR A 71 2.52 -36.44 16.39
N PHE A 72 2.49 -37.29 17.41
CA PHE A 72 1.27 -37.72 18.08
C PHE A 72 1.39 -37.47 19.58
N SER A 73 0.29 -37.03 20.19
CA SER A 73 0.16 -37.04 21.65
C SER A 73 -0.52 -38.33 22.07
N VAL A 74 0.07 -39.03 23.03
CA VAL A 74 -0.52 -40.21 23.66
C VAL A 74 -1.37 -39.75 24.83
N LEU A 75 -2.62 -40.18 24.86
CA LEU A 75 -3.65 -39.78 25.82
C LEU A 75 -4.26 -41.04 26.45
N ARG A 76 -4.45 -41.01 27.77
CA ARG A 76 -5.22 -42.03 28.50
C ARG A 76 -6.34 -41.37 29.27
N GLU A 77 -7.55 -41.88 29.08
CA GLU A 77 -8.74 -41.43 29.79
C GLU A 77 -8.65 -41.86 31.26
N TYR A 78 -8.98 -40.96 32.18
CA TYR A 78 -8.97 -41.27 33.62
C TYR A 78 -10.26 -40.89 34.34
N ASP A 79 -11.08 -40.00 33.76
CA ASP A 79 -12.37 -39.64 34.34
C ASP A 79 -13.36 -39.07 33.30
N LEU A 80 -14.64 -39.04 33.66
CA LEU A 80 -15.71 -38.41 32.91
C LEU A 80 -16.05 -37.04 33.51
N LEU A 81 -15.97 -36.00 32.70
CA LEU A 81 -16.46 -34.68 33.09
C LEU A 81 -17.98 -34.65 32.95
N LYS A 82 -18.69 -34.48 34.07
CA LYS A 82 -20.15 -34.36 34.12
C LYS A 82 -20.55 -32.95 34.52
N ASP A 83 -21.62 -32.45 33.91
CA ASP A 83 -22.27 -31.22 34.33
C ASP A 83 -22.89 -31.43 35.72
N PRO A 84 -22.57 -30.57 36.71
CA PRO A 84 -22.98 -30.80 38.10
C PRO A 84 -24.48 -30.60 38.35
N ILE A 85 -25.20 -29.95 37.42
CA ILE A 85 -26.63 -29.65 37.57
C ILE A 85 -27.47 -30.65 36.79
N THR A 86 -27.07 -30.95 35.55
CA THR A 86 -27.84 -31.79 34.62
C THR A 86 -27.39 -33.24 34.59
N GLY A 87 -26.21 -33.56 35.14
CA GLY A 87 -25.61 -34.89 35.11
C GLY A 87 -25.15 -35.34 33.71
N VAL A 88 -25.29 -34.49 32.70
CA VAL A 88 -24.87 -34.77 31.32
C VAL A 88 -23.36 -34.90 31.25
N ILE A 89 -22.87 -35.94 30.57
CA ILE A 89 -21.44 -36.12 30.32
C ILE A 89 -21.01 -35.06 29.30
N LEU A 90 -20.16 -34.13 29.74
CA LEU A 90 -19.59 -33.06 28.92
C LEU A 90 -18.35 -33.52 28.15
N GLY A 91 -17.65 -34.56 28.63
CA GLY A 91 -16.49 -35.12 27.94
C GLY A 91 -15.66 -36.07 28.81
N THR A 92 -14.50 -36.50 28.30
CA THR A 92 -13.52 -37.32 29.02
C THR A 92 -12.28 -36.49 29.38
N LEU A 93 -11.83 -36.60 30.63
CA LEU A 93 -10.56 -36.05 31.09
C LEU A 93 -9.43 -37.03 30.73
N ASN A 94 -8.34 -36.48 30.22
CA ASN A 94 -7.24 -37.24 29.63
C ASN A 94 -5.89 -36.81 30.24
N HIS A 95 -5.04 -37.77 30.58
CA HIS A 95 -3.61 -37.52 30.87
C HIS A 95 -2.80 -37.58 29.57
N LYS A 96 -1.94 -36.59 29.33
CA LYS A 96 -0.93 -36.67 28.26
C LYS A 96 0.24 -37.52 28.76
N ILE A 97 0.41 -38.72 28.20
CA ILE A 97 1.45 -39.66 28.62
C ILE A 97 2.77 -39.38 27.92
N ALA A 98 2.73 -39.15 26.61
CA ALA A 98 3.93 -38.95 25.82
C ALA A 98 3.64 -38.16 24.53
N THR A 99 4.71 -37.72 23.87
CA THR A 99 4.71 -37.29 22.47
C THR A 99 5.54 -38.28 21.66
N LEU A 100 4.99 -38.78 20.56
CA LEU A 100 5.64 -39.70 19.63
C LEU A 100 5.98 -38.97 18.31
N LYS A 101 7.06 -39.38 17.65
CA LYS A 101 7.43 -38.92 16.30
C LYS A 101 7.59 -40.10 15.35
N VAL A 102 6.83 -40.10 14.26
CA VAL A 102 6.82 -41.16 13.24
C VAL A 102 8.17 -41.22 12.52
N LYS A 103 8.76 -42.41 12.48
CA LYS A 103 10.03 -42.73 11.81
C LYS A 103 9.83 -43.51 10.52
N GLU A 104 8.83 -44.38 10.49
CA GLU A 104 8.49 -45.20 9.34
C GLU A 104 6.97 -45.30 9.18
N VAL A 105 6.50 -45.36 7.95
CA VAL A 105 5.09 -45.51 7.61
C VAL A 105 4.92 -46.71 6.68
N LYS A 106 4.03 -47.63 7.06
CA LYS A 106 3.51 -48.70 6.19
C LYS A 106 2.07 -48.39 5.80
N ALA A 107 1.47 -49.22 4.93
CA ALA A 107 0.12 -48.99 4.43
C ALA A 107 -0.93 -48.81 5.56
N LYS A 108 -0.91 -49.71 6.55
CA LYS A 108 -1.94 -49.79 7.62
C LYS A 108 -1.46 -49.36 9.01
N PHE A 109 -0.15 -49.21 9.22
CA PHE A 109 0.42 -48.84 10.51
C PHE A 109 1.67 -47.97 10.32
N SER A 110 2.13 -47.35 11.39
CA SER A 110 3.38 -46.58 11.42
C SER A 110 4.19 -46.91 12.66
N VAL A 111 5.49 -46.67 12.59
CA VAL A 111 6.44 -46.85 13.69
C VAL A 111 6.92 -45.49 14.12
N ALA A 112 6.78 -45.21 15.42
CA ALA A 112 7.15 -43.95 16.03
C ALA A 112 8.11 -44.14 17.19
N GLN A 113 8.90 -43.10 17.48
CA GLN A 113 9.78 -43.03 18.65
C GLN A 113 9.24 -42.01 19.65
N VAL A 114 9.43 -42.28 20.93
CA VAL A 114 9.10 -41.34 22.00
C VAL A 114 10.06 -40.16 21.95
N ILE A 115 9.54 -38.93 21.90
CA ILE A 115 10.34 -37.69 21.93
C ILE A 115 10.13 -36.88 23.21
N GLU A 116 9.06 -37.15 23.95
CA GLU A 116 8.74 -36.54 25.24
C GLU A 116 7.89 -37.56 26.02
N LYS A 117 8.21 -37.81 27.29
CA LYS A 117 7.47 -38.77 28.14
C LYS A 117 7.18 -38.14 29.49
N SER A 118 5.98 -38.38 30.02
CA SER A 118 5.60 -38.09 31.39
C SER A 118 6.10 -39.19 32.34
N SER A 119 5.72 -39.12 33.62
CA SER A 119 5.99 -40.19 34.59
C SER A 119 5.17 -41.47 34.36
N LEU A 120 4.14 -41.43 33.50
CA LEU A 120 3.31 -42.59 33.20
C LEU A 120 3.92 -43.44 32.07
N GLU A 121 3.83 -44.76 32.22
CA GLU A 121 4.25 -45.73 31.21
C GLU A 121 3.23 -45.85 30.06
N LEU A 122 3.76 -46.04 28.84
CA LEU A 122 2.97 -46.28 27.64
C LEU A 122 2.35 -47.68 27.68
N GLN A 123 1.11 -47.81 27.23
CA GLN A 123 0.40 -49.08 27.15
C GLN A 123 -0.23 -49.29 25.78
N VAL A 124 -0.31 -50.55 25.36
CA VAL A 124 -1.12 -50.94 24.19
C VAL A 124 -2.57 -50.54 24.45
N GLY A 125 -3.20 -49.92 23.45
CA GLY A 125 -4.55 -49.37 23.57
C GLY A 125 -4.61 -47.91 24.02
N ASP A 126 -3.50 -47.27 24.39
CA ASP A 126 -3.51 -45.82 24.62
C ASP A 126 -3.91 -45.06 23.36
N ARG A 127 -4.75 -44.03 23.51
CA ARG A 127 -5.21 -43.20 22.39
C ARG A 127 -4.06 -42.34 21.89
N VAL A 128 -3.91 -42.24 20.58
CA VAL A 128 -2.99 -41.30 19.95
C VAL A 128 -3.75 -40.28 19.12
N LYS A 129 -3.37 -39.02 19.27
CA LYS A 129 -3.94 -37.90 18.52
C LYS A 129 -2.83 -37.12 17.82
N ARG A 130 -2.93 -36.99 16.49
CA ARG A 130 -1.96 -36.24 15.69
C ARG A 130 -1.92 -34.80 16.20
N GLN A 131 -0.73 -34.26 16.43
CA GLN A 131 -0.59 -32.85 16.79
C GLN A 131 -0.86 -31.98 15.57
N LYS A 132 -1.54 -30.84 15.79
CA LYS A 132 -1.85 -29.90 14.71
C LYS A 132 -0.55 -29.31 14.16
N GLN A 133 -0.34 -29.48 12.86
CA GLN A 133 0.77 -28.84 12.17
C GLN A 133 0.61 -27.32 12.18
N ARG A 134 1.73 -26.61 12.33
CA ARG A 134 1.80 -25.15 12.27
C ARG A 134 1.88 -24.72 10.82
N ILE A 135 0.94 -23.89 10.39
CA ILE A 135 0.85 -23.44 9.01
C ILE A 135 0.92 -21.91 8.94
N GLY A 136 1.71 -21.40 8.00
CA GLY A 136 1.70 -19.99 7.61
C GLY A 136 1.07 -19.83 6.23
N ILE A 137 0.29 -18.76 6.05
CA ILE A 137 -0.30 -18.41 4.76
C ILE A 137 0.26 -17.04 4.36
N LEU A 138 1.09 -17.05 3.32
CA LEU A 138 1.73 -15.85 2.77
C LEU A 138 0.75 -15.11 1.86
N LYS A 139 1.08 -13.85 1.57
CA LYS A 139 0.30 -13.04 0.62
C LYS A 139 0.50 -13.60 -0.78
N PHE A 140 -0.58 -13.81 -1.51
CA PHE A 140 -0.51 -14.27 -2.90
C PHE A 140 -0.01 -13.12 -3.78
N ASN A 141 0.87 -13.44 -4.72
CA ASN A 141 1.38 -12.48 -5.68
C ASN A 141 0.33 -12.21 -6.76
N ALA A 142 -0.03 -10.96 -6.97
CA ALA A 142 -1.03 -10.61 -7.98
C ALA A 142 -0.57 -9.39 -8.78
N THR A 143 -0.79 -9.44 -10.10
CA THR A 143 -0.47 -8.34 -11.01
C THR A 143 -1.76 -7.75 -11.58
N LYS A 144 -1.90 -6.41 -11.49
CA LYS A 144 -3.07 -5.65 -11.98
C LYS A 144 -4.41 -6.04 -11.32
N LEU A 145 -4.38 -6.62 -10.12
CA LEU A 145 -5.57 -6.93 -9.35
C LEU A 145 -5.69 -6.02 -8.12
N PRO A 146 -6.92 -5.71 -7.67
CA PRO A 146 -7.15 -4.99 -6.43
C PRO A 146 -6.58 -5.76 -5.24
N ILE A 147 -5.96 -5.05 -4.31
CA ILE A 147 -5.36 -5.67 -3.12
C ILE A 147 -6.41 -6.31 -2.21
N ASP A 148 -7.64 -5.78 -2.22
CA ASP A 148 -8.77 -6.32 -1.48
C ASP A 148 -9.12 -7.75 -1.91
N ILE A 149 -8.99 -8.07 -3.20
CA ILE A 149 -9.23 -9.43 -3.70
C ILE A 149 -8.14 -10.37 -3.20
N VAL A 150 -6.89 -9.91 -3.17
CA VAL A 150 -5.77 -10.68 -2.62
C VAL A 150 -5.95 -10.93 -1.13
N ASN A 151 -6.35 -9.90 -0.38
CA ASN A 151 -6.60 -9.98 1.05
C ASN A 151 -7.82 -10.88 1.34
N LEU A 152 -8.91 -10.73 0.59
CA LEU A 152 -10.10 -11.57 0.70
C LEU A 152 -9.75 -13.04 0.52
N LEU A 153 -9.00 -13.38 -0.52
CA LEU A 153 -8.54 -14.75 -0.76
C LEU A 153 -7.74 -15.29 0.43
N GLN A 154 -6.75 -14.51 0.90
CA GLN A 154 -5.89 -14.90 2.01
C GLN A 154 -6.67 -15.10 3.30
N GLU A 155 -7.55 -14.15 3.66
CA GLU A 155 -8.41 -14.17 4.84
C GLU A 155 -9.38 -15.36 4.79
N SER A 156 -10.01 -15.60 3.64
CA SER A 156 -10.93 -16.73 3.46
C SER A 156 -10.21 -18.06 3.60
N LEU A 157 -9.00 -18.22 3.07
CA LEU A 157 -8.21 -19.43 3.26
C LEU A 157 -7.81 -19.62 4.73
N ILE A 158 -7.38 -18.55 5.42
CA ILE A 158 -7.06 -18.57 6.85
C ILE A 158 -8.28 -18.98 7.67
N ALA A 159 -9.44 -18.38 7.40
CA ALA A 159 -10.69 -18.67 8.08
C ALA A 159 -11.13 -20.13 7.85
N ASN A 160 -11.02 -20.61 6.61
CA ASN A 160 -11.31 -21.98 6.23
C ASN A 160 -10.47 -22.99 7.03
N LEU A 161 -9.14 -22.81 7.02
CA LEU A 161 -8.20 -23.68 7.74
C LEU A 161 -8.41 -23.66 9.26
N LYS A 162 -8.73 -22.48 9.83
CA LYS A 162 -9.10 -22.35 11.25
C LYS A 162 -10.40 -23.09 11.56
N ARG A 163 -11.43 -22.94 10.73
CA ARG A 163 -12.74 -23.59 10.87
C ARG A 163 -12.63 -25.12 10.81
N LYS A 164 -11.84 -25.67 9.88
CA LYS A 164 -11.57 -27.12 9.81
C LYS A 164 -10.80 -27.63 11.03
N GLY A 165 -10.11 -26.76 11.76
CA GLY A 165 -9.53 -27.06 13.07
C GLY A 165 -8.33 -28.01 13.03
N GLN A 166 -7.81 -28.36 11.86
CA GLN A 166 -6.74 -29.37 11.70
C GLN A 166 -5.33 -28.78 11.86
N PHE A 167 -5.19 -27.48 11.61
CA PHE A 167 -3.90 -26.79 11.67
C PHE A 167 -3.85 -25.76 12.80
N LYS A 168 -2.64 -25.48 13.28
CA LYS A 168 -2.32 -24.32 14.10
C LYS A 168 -1.90 -23.18 13.17
N VAL A 169 -2.88 -22.43 12.69
CA VAL A 169 -2.66 -21.31 11.77
C VAL A 169 -1.93 -20.17 12.49
N ILE A 170 -0.78 -19.75 11.97
CA ILE A 170 -0.03 -18.60 12.48
C ILE A 170 -0.69 -17.30 12.02
N SER A 171 -0.76 -16.32 12.91
CA SER A 171 -1.35 -15.02 12.62
C SER A 171 -0.59 -14.29 11.51
N LYS A 172 -1.35 -13.70 10.57
CA LYS A 172 -0.86 -12.85 9.48
C LYS A 172 0.17 -11.82 9.94
N ASP A 173 -0.14 -11.06 11.00
CA ASP A 173 0.75 -10.01 11.54
C ASP A 173 2.15 -10.52 11.93
N LYS A 174 2.25 -11.77 12.40
CA LYS A 174 3.55 -12.35 12.78
C LYS A 174 4.39 -12.68 11.55
N LEU A 175 3.75 -13.17 10.48
CA LEU A 175 4.40 -13.40 9.19
C LEU A 175 4.86 -12.08 8.58
N GLU A 176 3.97 -11.08 8.50
CA GLU A 176 4.28 -9.78 7.92
C GLU A 176 5.38 -9.04 8.67
N LYS A 177 5.35 -9.02 10.01
CA LYS A 177 6.42 -8.45 10.83
C LYS A 177 7.77 -9.11 10.56
N LEU A 178 7.78 -10.43 10.34
CA LEU A 178 9.02 -11.15 10.02
C LEU A 178 9.51 -10.82 8.61
N ILE A 179 8.63 -10.86 7.61
CA ILE A 179 8.97 -10.53 6.21
C ILE A 179 9.54 -9.12 6.12
N ASN A 180 8.88 -8.14 6.74
CA ASN A 180 9.34 -6.75 6.77
C ASN A 180 10.69 -6.60 7.49
N LYS A 181 10.89 -7.31 8.61
CA LYS A 181 12.17 -7.32 9.33
C LYS A 181 13.31 -7.89 8.48
N LEU A 182 13.01 -8.94 7.71
CA LEU A 182 13.97 -9.60 6.82
C LEU A 182 14.16 -8.86 5.49
N LYS A 183 13.32 -7.87 5.18
CA LYS A 183 13.34 -7.09 3.93
C LYS A 183 13.20 -7.97 2.68
N LEU A 184 12.42 -9.03 2.78
CA LEU A 184 12.16 -9.93 1.66
C LEU A 184 11.24 -9.26 0.65
N GLU A 185 11.41 -9.59 -0.63
CA GLU A 185 10.56 -9.09 -1.71
C GLU A 185 9.23 -9.90 -1.78
N ASN A 186 8.32 -9.48 -2.66
CA ASN A 186 7.01 -10.14 -2.78
C ASN A 186 7.11 -11.55 -3.38
N THR A 187 8.05 -11.75 -4.32
CA THR A 187 8.35 -13.08 -4.86
C THR A 187 9.46 -13.69 -4.03
N LEU A 188 9.11 -14.75 -3.29
CA LEU A 188 10.02 -15.41 -2.36
C LEU A 188 10.70 -16.61 -3.01
N SER A 189 12.01 -16.73 -2.83
CA SER A 189 12.76 -17.93 -3.21
C SER A 189 12.50 -19.09 -2.24
N GLN A 190 12.87 -20.31 -2.64
CA GLN A 190 12.77 -21.49 -1.76
C GLN A 190 13.58 -21.31 -0.46
N ASP A 191 14.78 -20.74 -0.54
CA ASP A 191 15.62 -20.45 0.64
C ASP A 191 14.94 -19.47 1.60
N GLU A 192 14.23 -18.48 1.05
CA GLU A 192 13.48 -17.49 1.84
C GLU A 192 12.25 -18.11 2.51
N LEU A 193 11.52 -18.97 1.79
CA LEU A 193 10.42 -19.76 2.37
C LEU A 193 10.92 -20.64 3.52
N GLN A 194 12.06 -21.31 3.33
CA GLN A 194 12.67 -22.15 4.34
C GLN A 194 13.14 -21.34 5.56
N LEU A 195 13.70 -20.15 5.34
CA LEU A 195 14.07 -19.23 6.41
C LEU A 195 12.85 -18.78 7.24
N ILE A 196 11.75 -18.40 6.59
CA ILE A 196 10.49 -18.04 7.25
C ILE A 196 9.98 -19.21 8.09
N GLY A 197 9.95 -20.40 7.48
CA GLY A 197 9.56 -21.65 8.10
C GLY A 197 10.31 -21.91 9.41
N ASN A 198 11.63 -21.85 9.36
CA ASN A 198 12.50 -22.07 10.51
C ASN A 198 12.33 -21.01 11.61
N LYS A 199 12.25 -19.72 11.26
CA LYS A 199 12.10 -18.63 12.23
C LYS A 199 10.77 -18.68 12.99
N LEU A 200 9.70 -19.10 12.33
CA LEU A 200 8.36 -19.20 12.93
C LEU A 200 8.00 -20.61 13.39
N LYS A 201 8.91 -21.58 13.23
CA LYS A 201 8.71 -23.00 13.49
C LYS A 201 7.44 -23.50 12.80
N LEU A 202 7.28 -23.18 11.53
CA LEU A 202 6.19 -23.69 10.71
C LEU A 202 6.52 -25.12 10.30
N ASP A 203 5.50 -25.93 10.07
CA ASP A 203 5.62 -27.21 9.40
C ASP A 203 5.32 -27.03 7.90
N LEU A 204 4.31 -26.19 7.59
CA LEU A 204 3.81 -25.92 6.25
C LEU A 204 3.72 -24.41 5.97
N LEU A 205 3.93 -24.04 4.71
CA LEU A 205 3.74 -22.70 4.19
C LEU A 205 2.87 -22.75 2.93
N VAL A 206 1.89 -21.86 2.84
CA VAL A 206 1.12 -21.62 1.62
C VAL A 206 1.54 -20.30 1.02
N THR A 207 1.81 -20.29 -0.28
CA THR A 207 2.00 -19.10 -1.11
C THR A 207 1.31 -19.32 -2.45
N GLY A 208 1.40 -18.37 -3.37
CA GLY A 208 0.81 -18.54 -4.68
C GLY A 208 0.77 -17.28 -5.52
N GLU A 209 0.15 -17.41 -6.69
CA GLU A 209 -0.01 -16.34 -7.66
C GLU A 209 -1.47 -16.22 -8.11
N ILE A 210 -1.91 -14.99 -8.37
CA ILE A 210 -3.24 -14.70 -8.92
C ILE A 210 -3.06 -14.03 -10.28
N PHE A 211 -3.59 -14.69 -11.30
CA PHE A 211 -3.64 -14.20 -12.67
C PHE A 211 -5.07 -13.84 -13.04
N GLN A 212 -5.22 -12.96 -14.01
CA GLN A 212 -6.53 -12.59 -14.53
C GLN A 212 -6.57 -12.65 -16.06
N GLU A 213 -7.71 -13.10 -16.57
CA GLU A 213 -8.12 -13.00 -17.97
C GLU A 213 -9.45 -12.25 -18.04
N GLU A 214 -10.00 -12.04 -19.25
CA GLU A 214 -11.19 -11.18 -19.44
C GLU A 214 -12.35 -11.50 -18.49
N LYS A 215 -12.68 -12.79 -18.31
CA LYS A 215 -13.84 -13.23 -17.50
C LYS A 215 -13.49 -14.05 -16.26
N LYS A 216 -12.21 -14.35 -16.03
CA LYS A 216 -11.78 -15.32 -15.01
C LYS A 216 -10.59 -14.81 -14.19
N LEU A 217 -10.54 -15.23 -12.94
CA LEU A 217 -9.37 -15.17 -12.08
C LEU A 217 -8.83 -16.58 -11.93
N PHE A 218 -7.52 -16.75 -12.09
CA PHE A 218 -6.82 -18.00 -11.84
C PHE A 218 -6.00 -17.82 -10.59
N ILE A 219 -6.24 -18.67 -9.59
CA ILE A 219 -5.51 -18.65 -8.33
C ILE A 219 -4.68 -19.92 -8.29
N LYS A 220 -3.37 -19.76 -8.39
CA LYS A 220 -2.38 -20.80 -8.22
C LYS A 220 -1.97 -20.83 -6.75
N GLY A 221 -2.29 -21.90 -6.02
CA GLY A 221 -1.84 -22.13 -4.66
C GLY A 221 -0.70 -23.13 -4.62
N GLU A 222 0.30 -22.85 -3.80
CA GLU A 222 1.49 -23.70 -3.63
C GLU A 222 1.68 -24.01 -2.14
N LEU A 223 1.76 -25.30 -1.82
CA LEU A 223 1.99 -25.81 -0.48
C LEU A 223 3.43 -26.29 -0.33
N TYR A 224 4.20 -25.63 0.53
CA TYR A 224 5.59 -25.97 0.83
C TYR A 224 5.72 -26.65 2.20
N SER A 225 6.55 -27.69 2.27
CA SER A 225 6.93 -28.33 3.53
C SER A 225 8.31 -27.87 3.96
N THR A 226 8.36 -27.21 5.11
CA THR A 226 9.62 -26.74 5.71
C THR A 226 10.48 -27.87 6.27
N LYS A 227 9.86 -29.05 6.49
CA LYS A 227 10.54 -30.26 6.95
C LYS A 227 11.21 -31.03 5.83
N LEU A 228 10.56 -31.04 4.66
CA LEU A 228 11.08 -31.70 3.46
C LEU A 228 11.94 -30.74 2.63
N ASP A 229 11.86 -29.44 2.92
CA ASP A 229 12.49 -28.37 2.16
C ASP A 229 12.13 -28.44 0.68
N SER A 230 10.82 -28.56 0.40
CA SER A 230 10.31 -28.73 -0.96
C SER A 230 8.86 -28.30 -1.12
N LEU A 231 8.49 -28.01 -2.36
CA LEU A 231 7.10 -27.92 -2.80
C LEU A 231 6.46 -29.31 -2.66
N VAL A 232 5.36 -29.38 -1.92
CA VAL A 232 4.59 -30.62 -1.71
C VAL A 232 3.52 -30.74 -2.78
N ARG A 233 2.83 -29.64 -3.06
CA ARG A 233 1.67 -29.63 -3.95
C ARG A 233 1.45 -28.24 -4.53
N GLU A 234 0.94 -28.24 -5.75
CA GLU A 234 0.51 -27.05 -6.47
C GLU A 234 -0.89 -27.33 -7.02
N GLU A 235 -1.81 -26.39 -6.85
CA GLU A 235 -3.17 -26.49 -7.35
C GLU A 235 -3.60 -25.16 -7.98
N VAL A 236 -4.41 -25.23 -9.03
CA VAL A 236 -4.97 -24.06 -9.70
C VAL A 236 -6.47 -24.10 -9.63
N MET A 237 -7.07 -23.08 -9.02
CA MET A 237 -8.51 -22.87 -9.05
C MET A 237 -8.86 -21.71 -9.98
N THR A 238 -10.07 -21.76 -10.53
CA THR A 238 -10.62 -20.70 -11.38
C THR A 238 -11.86 -20.12 -10.74
N ILE A 239 -11.93 -18.80 -10.64
CA ILE A 239 -13.10 -18.07 -10.16
C ILE A 239 -13.63 -17.18 -11.27
N SER A 240 -14.94 -17.21 -11.52
CA SER A 240 -15.57 -16.30 -12.47
C SER A 240 -15.51 -14.86 -11.96
N LYS A 241 -15.15 -13.90 -12.81
CA LYS A 241 -15.25 -12.46 -12.48
C LYS A 241 -16.70 -12.00 -12.35
N GLU A 242 -17.66 -12.80 -12.82
CA GLU A 242 -19.10 -12.59 -12.64
C GLU A 242 -19.58 -13.03 -11.24
N ASN A 243 -18.73 -13.70 -10.44
CA ASN A 243 -19.02 -13.95 -9.03
C ASN A 243 -19.30 -12.60 -8.35
N LYS A 244 -20.47 -12.46 -7.70
CA LYS A 244 -20.97 -11.17 -7.20
C LYS A 244 -20.00 -10.47 -6.26
N LEU A 245 -19.32 -11.22 -5.39
CA LEU A 245 -18.37 -10.66 -4.44
C LEU A 245 -17.10 -10.18 -5.16
N ILE A 246 -16.56 -11.01 -6.06
CA ILE A 246 -15.43 -10.64 -6.91
C ILE A 246 -15.76 -9.43 -7.79
N ASN A 247 -16.94 -9.43 -8.41
CA ASN A 247 -17.43 -8.34 -9.24
C ASN A 247 -17.59 -7.06 -8.42
N TYR A 248 -18.13 -7.13 -7.20
CA TYR A 248 -18.22 -5.98 -6.28
C TYR A 248 -16.84 -5.35 -6.04
N TYR A 249 -15.83 -6.16 -5.70
CA TYR A 249 -14.47 -5.63 -5.49
C TYR A 249 -13.82 -5.14 -6.80
N LEU A 250 -14.07 -5.80 -7.93
CA LEU A 250 -13.59 -5.34 -9.23
C LEU A 250 -14.29 -4.06 -9.69
N GLN A 251 -15.57 -3.86 -9.37
CA GLN A 251 -16.33 -2.65 -9.66
C GLN A 251 -15.88 -1.52 -8.76
N GLN A 252 -15.77 -1.73 -7.45
CA GLN A 252 -15.17 -0.77 -6.53
C GLN A 252 -13.77 -0.34 -7.00
N PHE A 253 -12.96 -1.28 -7.48
CA PHE A 253 -11.66 -0.95 -8.05
C PHE A 253 -11.75 -0.18 -9.38
N LYS A 254 -12.69 -0.52 -10.27
CA LYS A 254 -12.92 0.23 -11.52
C LYS A 254 -13.50 1.62 -11.27
N GLU A 255 -14.33 1.78 -10.25
CA GLU A 255 -14.91 3.05 -9.80
C GLU A 255 -13.88 3.88 -9.02
N ALA A 256 -12.94 3.24 -8.31
CA ALA A 256 -11.79 3.86 -7.66
C ALA A 256 -10.60 4.09 -8.60
N THR A 257 -10.61 3.51 -9.80
CA THR A 257 -9.68 3.93 -10.85
C THR A 257 -10.17 5.21 -11.46
N LEU A 258 -9.62 6.31 -10.94
CA LEU A 258 -9.65 7.62 -11.58
C LEU A 258 -9.35 7.47 -13.08
N ASP A 259 -10.17 8.02 -13.97
CA ASP A 259 -9.92 8.01 -15.41
C ASP A 259 -9.61 9.43 -15.91
N TYR A 260 -8.41 9.93 -15.59
CA TYR A 260 -8.01 11.24 -16.10
C TYR A 260 -7.80 11.21 -17.61
N ARG A 261 -8.63 11.94 -18.34
CA ARG A 261 -8.48 12.19 -19.77
C ARG A 261 -7.45 13.27 -20.04
N LEU A 262 -6.66 13.09 -21.10
CA LEU A 262 -5.77 14.14 -21.61
C LEU A 262 -6.63 15.20 -22.31
N LEU A 263 -6.74 16.39 -21.72
CA LEU A 263 -7.46 17.52 -22.31
C LEU A 263 -6.72 18.11 -23.49
N THR A 264 -5.45 18.47 -23.27
CA THR A 264 -4.62 19.08 -24.30
C THR A 264 -3.14 18.78 -24.08
N THR A 265 -2.35 19.00 -25.12
CA THR A 265 -0.89 19.02 -25.07
C THR A 265 -0.40 20.32 -25.68
N SER A 266 0.44 21.04 -24.97
CA SER A 266 1.01 22.29 -25.47
C SER A 266 1.83 22.05 -26.73
N LYS A 267 1.96 23.08 -27.56
CA LYS A 267 3.05 23.16 -28.54
C LYS A 267 4.40 23.08 -27.80
N LEU A 268 5.45 22.60 -28.49
CA LEU A 268 6.79 22.56 -27.92
C LEU A 268 7.34 23.97 -27.69
N PHE A 269 7.70 24.27 -26.46
CA PHE A 269 8.41 25.48 -26.10
C PHE A 269 9.90 25.29 -26.32
N LYS A 270 10.56 26.24 -27.00
CA LYS A 270 12.03 26.26 -27.18
C LYS A 270 12.78 26.77 -25.94
N TYR A 271 12.29 26.38 -24.77
CA TYR A 271 12.86 26.71 -23.46
C TYR A 271 12.91 25.45 -22.61
N GLN A 272 13.92 25.35 -21.74
CA GLN A 272 13.95 24.35 -20.68
C GLN A 272 13.31 24.94 -19.41
N PHE A 273 12.04 24.60 -19.18
CA PHE A 273 11.37 24.93 -17.93
C PHE A 273 11.76 23.92 -16.84
N LEU A 274 11.86 24.43 -15.61
CA LEU A 274 12.41 23.69 -14.47
C LEU A 274 11.39 23.51 -13.33
N ASP A 275 10.31 24.27 -13.35
CA ASP A 275 9.25 24.27 -12.35
C ASP A 275 7.97 24.89 -12.93
N LEU A 276 6.82 24.53 -12.37
CA LEU A 276 5.50 25.00 -12.76
C LEU A 276 4.65 25.24 -11.51
N VAL A 277 3.87 26.31 -11.50
CA VAL A 277 2.77 26.53 -10.53
C VAL A 277 1.55 27.09 -11.25
N VAL A 278 0.38 26.92 -10.65
CA VAL A 278 -0.88 27.51 -11.12
C VAL A 278 -1.44 28.36 -9.98
N ALA A 279 -1.83 29.59 -10.28
CA ALA A 279 -2.40 30.52 -9.31
C ALA A 279 -2.97 31.75 -10.02
N ASN A 280 -4.01 32.36 -9.45
CA ASN A 280 -4.40 33.74 -9.77
C ASN A 280 -3.31 34.70 -9.27
N ILE A 281 -2.59 35.37 -10.16
CA ILE A 281 -1.49 36.28 -9.82
C ILE A 281 -1.74 37.74 -10.18
N ASP A 282 -2.91 38.06 -10.76
CA ASP A 282 -3.29 39.42 -11.10
C ASP A 282 -4.75 39.77 -10.68
N GLN A 283 -5.36 40.77 -11.33
CA GLN A 283 -6.70 41.26 -10.99
C GLN A 283 -7.83 40.59 -11.80
N GLN A 284 -7.51 39.74 -12.77
CA GLN A 284 -8.46 39.12 -13.69
C GLN A 284 -9.23 37.94 -13.04
N LEU A 285 -8.77 37.47 -11.87
CA LEU A 285 -9.40 36.42 -11.04
C LEU A 285 -9.42 35.01 -11.66
N ASP A 286 -8.92 34.84 -12.87
CA ASP A 286 -8.60 33.55 -13.48
C ASP A 286 -7.26 33.00 -12.96
N GLN A 287 -6.98 31.73 -13.20
CA GLN A 287 -5.73 31.10 -12.76
C GLN A 287 -4.73 31.01 -13.91
N GLU A 288 -3.59 31.67 -13.75
CA GLU A 288 -2.51 31.59 -14.72
C GLU A 288 -1.55 30.43 -14.43
N ILE A 289 -0.87 30.00 -15.49
CA ILE A 289 0.14 28.95 -15.49
C ILE A 289 1.51 29.63 -15.52
N ILE A 290 2.28 29.50 -14.44
CA ILE A 290 3.59 30.15 -14.30
C ILE A 290 4.70 29.14 -14.47
N LEU A 291 5.51 29.33 -15.51
CA LEU A 291 6.64 28.48 -15.85
C LEU A 291 7.97 29.14 -15.50
N ASN A 292 8.85 28.38 -14.86
CA ASN A 292 10.12 28.88 -14.38
C ASN A 292 11.30 28.47 -15.25
N THR A 293 12.11 29.43 -15.68
CA THR A 293 13.41 29.18 -16.34
C THR A 293 14.57 29.68 -15.48
N ARG A 294 15.79 29.69 -16.03
CA ARG A 294 16.94 30.34 -15.38
C ARG A 294 16.90 31.87 -15.44
N GLN A 295 16.19 32.44 -16.42
CA GLN A 295 16.29 33.84 -16.79
C GLN A 295 14.99 34.62 -16.61
N ALA A 296 13.86 33.92 -16.54
CA ALA A 296 12.55 34.55 -16.43
C ALA A 296 11.48 33.60 -15.88
N LEU A 297 10.40 34.22 -15.42
CA LEU A 297 9.10 33.57 -15.22
C LEU A 297 8.23 33.85 -16.44
N HIS A 298 7.64 32.83 -17.04
CA HIS A 298 6.71 32.95 -18.15
C HIS A 298 5.30 32.74 -17.61
N ILE A 299 4.37 33.60 -18.02
CA ILE A 299 2.97 33.57 -17.61
C ILE A 299 2.17 33.15 -18.83
N LEU A 300 1.36 32.11 -18.65
CA LEU A 300 0.49 31.58 -19.69
C LEU A 300 -0.93 31.52 -19.15
N ASN A 301 -1.88 31.71 -20.06
CA ASN A 301 -3.30 31.52 -19.80
C ASN A 301 -3.80 30.33 -20.64
N TYR A 302 -4.86 29.67 -20.17
CA TYR A 302 -5.54 28.61 -20.89
C TYR A 302 -6.87 29.12 -21.44
N GLN A 303 -6.92 29.34 -22.75
CA GLN A 303 -8.10 29.90 -23.42
C GLN A 303 -8.38 29.14 -24.71
N ALA A 304 -9.65 28.88 -25.00
CA ALA A 304 -10.10 28.18 -26.21
C ALA A 304 -9.35 26.84 -26.46
N GLN A 305 -9.08 26.09 -25.38
CA GLN A 305 -8.35 24.81 -25.40
C GLN A 305 -6.86 24.90 -25.80
N GLU A 306 -6.31 26.11 -25.84
CA GLU A 306 -4.89 26.37 -26.11
C GLU A 306 -4.20 27.09 -24.94
N LEU A 307 -2.88 26.90 -24.86
CA LEU A 307 -2.03 27.66 -23.93
C LEU A 307 -1.46 28.87 -24.65
N LEU A 308 -1.85 30.06 -24.19
CA LEU A 308 -1.43 31.34 -24.74
C LEU A 308 -0.40 32.00 -23.83
N THR A 309 0.63 32.61 -24.41
CA THR A 309 1.61 33.39 -23.63
C THR A 309 1.03 34.77 -23.36
N GLU A 310 0.89 35.11 -22.09
CA GLU A 310 0.32 36.38 -21.65
C GLU A 310 1.41 37.38 -21.24
N GLY A 311 2.44 36.90 -20.56
CA GLY A 311 3.44 37.80 -20.00
C GLY A 311 4.74 37.12 -19.57
N ARG A 312 5.67 37.94 -19.11
CA ARG A 312 6.99 37.50 -18.66
C ARG A 312 7.55 38.43 -17.59
N ILE A 313 8.22 37.85 -16.58
CA ILE A 313 8.93 38.58 -15.54
C ILE A 313 10.44 38.37 -15.72
N ASP A 314 11.11 39.37 -16.29
CA ASP A 314 12.55 39.33 -16.61
C ASP A 314 13.48 39.79 -15.50
N SER A 315 12.95 40.32 -14.39
CA SER A 315 13.74 40.79 -13.24
C SER A 315 14.33 39.63 -12.41
N TYR A 316 14.81 38.58 -13.08
CA TYR A 316 14.94 37.24 -12.54
C TYR A 316 16.17 36.49 -13.07
N TYR A 317 17.36 36.78 -12.54
CA TYR A 317 18.55 35.98 -12.88
C TYR A 317 18.88 34.97 -11.78
N ARG A 318 19.07 33.70 -12.14
CA ARG A 318 19.44 32.60 -11.22
C ARG A 318 20.74 31.94 -11.60
N THR A 319 21.46 31.45 -10.59
CA THR A 319 22.63 30.59 -10.78
C THR A 319 22.22 29.14 -10.99
N LYS A 320 23.11 28.32 -11.55
CA LYS A 320 22.89 26.86 -11.67
C LYS A 320 22.75 26.13 -10.32
N TYR A 321 23.01 26.80 -9.20
CA TYR A 321 22.96 26.23 -7.85
C TYR A 321 21.72 26.64 -7.05
N ASP A 322 20.94 27.60 -7.57
CA ASP A 322 19.68 27.99 -6.97
C ASP A 322 18.63 26.88 -7.13
N ASP A 323 17.72 26.81 -6.18
CA ASP A 323 16.54 25.95 -6.27
C ASP A 323 15.53 26.57 -7.23
N TYR A 324 15.03 25.75 -8.15
CA TYR A 324 14.10 26.22 -9.15
C TYR A 324 12.65 26.29 -8.66
N LYS A 325 12.36 25.81 -7.44
CA LYS A 325 11.00 25.77 -6.92
C LYS A 325 10.38 27.16 -6.80
N LEU A 326 9.19 27.33 -7.38
CA LEU A 326 8.23 28.40 -7.12
C LEU A 326 7.27 27.95 -6.01
N VAL A 327 6.88 28.91 -5.20
CA VAL A 327 5.83 28.73 -4.19
C VAL A 327 4.86 29.88 -4.33
N VAL A 328 3.58 29.55 -4.35
CA VAL A 328 2.47 30.51 -4.42
C VAL A 328 1.99 30.79 -3.00
N VAL A 329 1.67 32.05 -2.69
CA VAL A 329 1.06 32.45 -1.42
C VAL A 329 0.14 33.64 -1.65
N ASP A 330 -1.06 33.63 -1.05
CA ASP A 330 -1.84 34.86 -0.83
C ASP A 330 -1.60 35.32 0.61
N SER A 331 -0.63 36.23 0.80
CA SER A 331 -0.14 36.57 2.15
C SER A 331 -0.91 37.71 2.85
N ASN A 332 -1.79 38.39 2.11
CA ASN A 332 -2.66 39.47 2.56
C ASN A 332 -4.15 39.14 2.43
N ASN A 333 -4.50 37.97 1.91
CA ASN A 333 -5.85 37.46 1.74
C ASN A 333 -6.70 38.38 0.84
N ASP A 334 -6.08 38.89 -0.22
CA ASP A 334 -6.73 39.73 -1.25
C ASP A 334 -7.12 38.93 -2.51
N GLN A 335 -6.94 37.60 -2.47
CA GLN A 335 -7.18 36.65 -3.57
C GLN A 335 -6.19 36.76 -4.74
N ILE A 336 -5.20 37.66 -4.65
CA ILE A 336 -4.13 37.82 -5.63
C ILE A 336 -2.87 37.17 -5.07
N SER A 337 -2.45 36.08 -5.70
CA SER A 337 -1.31 35.32 -5.21
C SER A 337 0.02 35.96 -5.58
N GLU A 338 0.96 35.82 -4.67
CA GLU A 338 2.33 36.25 -4.81
C GLU A 338 3.23 35.04 -5.05
N LEU A 339 4.26 35.24 -5.86
CA LEU A 339 5.23 34.19 -6.15
C LEU A 339 6.45 34.36 -5.25
N ILE A 340 6.86 33.28 -4.60
CA ILE A 340 8.10 33.19 -3.83
C ILE A 340 9.10 32.34 -4.58
N ALA A 341 10.28 32.90 -4.79
CA ALA A 341 11.35 32.25 -5.51
C ALA A 341 12.71 32.51 -4.85
N GLN A 342 13.61 31.53 -4.94
CA GLN A 342 15.03 31.77 -4.62
C GLN A 342 15.71 32.57 -5.74
N ASN A 343 16.59 33.50 -5.40
CA ASN A 343 17.49 34.18 -6.33
C ASN A 343 18.77 34.60 -5.59
N PHE A 344 19.95 34.20 -6.09
CA PHE A 344 21.28 34.47 -5.49
C PHE A 344 21.34 34.11 -4.00
N ASN A 345 20.86 32.93 -3.61
CA ASN A 345 20.77 32.51 -2.20
C ASN A 345 19.84 33.35 -1.30
N TYR A 346 18.96 34.20 -1.84
CA TYR A 346 17.94 34.90 -1.06
C TYR A 346 16.54 34.53 -1.55
N LEU A 347 15.52 34.73 -0.71
CA LEU A 347 14.14 34.63 -1.14
C LEU A 347 13.63 36.00 -1.60
N PHE A 348 12.88 35.98 -2.69
CA PHE A 348 12.18 37.13 -3.23
C PHE A 348 10.70 36.80 -3.36
N LYS A 349 9.87 37.81 -3.09
CA LYS A 349 8.44 37.84 -3.37
C LYS A 349 8.22 38.67 -4.62
N PHE A 350 7.37 38.18 -5.52
CA PHE A 350 6.89 38.89 -6.70
C PHE A 350 5.39 39.11 -6.49
N SER A 351 4.97 40.36 -6.49
CA SER A 351 3.57 40.75 -6.26
C SER A 351 3.11 41.67 -7.38
N TRP A 352 1.89 41.48 -7.87
CA TRP A 352 1.26 42.40 -8.82
C TRP A 352 0.86 43.70 -8.14
N GLN A 353 1.36 44.83 -8.64
CA GLN A 353 1.03 46.17 -8.13
C GLN A 353 1.08 47.19 -9.26
N LYS A 354 -0.02 47.92 -9.47
CA LYS A 354 -0.11 49.00 -10.48
C LYS A 354 0.33 48.52 -11.87
N ASP A 355 -0.30 47.45 -12.34
CA ASP A 355 -0.11 46.88 -13.69
C ASP A 355 1.29 46.33 -13.98
N LYS A 356 2.06 46.01 -12.93
CA LYS A 356 3.37 45.38 -13.05
C LYS A 356 3.73 44.52 -11.85
N TYR A 357 4.66 43.60 -12.07
CA TYR A 357 5.25 42.80 -11.00
C TYR A 357 6.36 43.56 -10.27
N ILE A 358 6.22 43.67 -8.95
CA ILE A 358 7.25 44.20 -8.07
C ILE A 358 7.99 43.07 -7.38
N LYS A 359 9.32 43.09 -7.51
CA LYS A 359 10.24 42.14 -6.87
C LYS A 359 10.74 42.71 -5.54
N GLN A 360 10.46 42.02 -4.44
CA GLN A 360 10.89 42.40 -3.11
C GLN A 360 11.68 41.27 -2.42
N ARG A 361 12.84 41.58 -1.83
CA ARG A 361 13.61 40.61 -1.04
C ARG A 361 12.97 40.35 0.32
N ILE A 362 12.83 39.08 0.69
CA ILE A 362 12.37 38.66 2.02
C ILE A 362 13.58 38.62 2.98
N LYS A 363 13.56 39.45 4.02
CA LYS A 363 14.64 39.53 5.01
C LYS A 363 14.70 38.25 5.87
N GLY A 364 15.90 37.84 6.29
CA GLY A 364 16.08 36.70 7.21
C GLY A 364 16.18 35.30 6.57
N PHE A 365 16.09 35.21 5.23
CA PHE A 365 16.10 33.95 4.46
C PHE A 365 17.35 33.75 3.58
N LYS A 366 18.53 34.13 4.10
CA LYS A 366 19.79 33.83 3.40
C LYS A 366 20.05 32.32 3.39
N ARG A 367 20.30 31.78 2.19
CA ARG A 367 20.51 30.36 1.90
C ARG A 367 19.36 29.46 2.37
N SER A 368 18.13 29.98 2.30
CA SER A 368 16.90 29.21 2.49
C SER A 368 16.20 29.01 1.14
N ARG A 369 15.76 27.78 0.86
CA ARG A 369 15.08 27.39 -0.38
C ARG A 369 13.59 27.25 -0.11
N PRO A 370 12.70 27.87 -0.90
CA PRO A 370 11.27 27.73 -0.67
C PRO A 370 10.83 26.30 -1.05
N LYS A 371 9.80 25.79 -0.38
CA LYS A 371 9.35 24.42 -0.58
C LYS A 371 7.85 24.28 -0.78
N ALA A 372 7.07 24.86 0.12
CA ALA A 372 5.61 24.85 0.06
C ALA A 372 5.05 25.97 0.95
N VAL A 373 3.79 26.30 0.73
CA VAL A 373 2.95 27.02 1.69
C VAL A 373 1.92 26.03 2.21
N VAL A 374 1.70 26.02 3.52
CA VAL A 374 0.79 25.09 4.16
C VAL A 374 -0.01 25.77 5.24
N LYS A 375 -1.29 25.41 5.33
CA LYS A 375 -2.15 25.81 6.44
C LYS A 375 -2.06 24.78 7.57
N LEU A 376 -1.68 25.21 8.77
CA LEU A 376 -1.63 24.39 9.98
C LEU A 376 -2.56 25.01 11.03
N ALA A 377 -3.59 24.26 11.42
CA ALA A 377 -4.73 24.81 12.15
C ALA A 377 -5.30 26.02 11.39
N THR A 378 -5.31 27.20 12.00
CA THR A 378 -5.83 28.44 11.40
C THR A 378 -4.75 29.36 10.82
N LYS A 379 -3.50 28.88 10.70
CA LYS A 379 -2.34 29.72 10.37
C LYS A 379 -1.59 29.19 9.14
N ASP A 380 -1.16 30.11 8.28
CA ASP A 380 -0.36 29.79 7.10
C ASP A 380 1.14 29.85 7.37
N TYR A 381 1.86 28.90 6.79
CA TYR A 381 3.29 28.74 6.97
C TYR A 381 4.00 28.62 5.63
N LEU A 382 5.03 29.42 5.42
CA LEU A 382 6.02 29.20 4.38
C LEU A 382 7.03 28.18 4.89
N ILE A 383 7.12 27.03 4.25
CA ILE A 383 8.15 26.04 4.51
C ILE A 383 9.38 26.36 3.66
N THR A 384 10.53 26.45 4.31
CA THR A 384 11.82 26.60 3.64
C THR A 384 12.81 25.54 4.09
N ARG A 385 13.70 25.09 3.19
CA ARG A 385 14.83 24.22 3.54
C ARG A 385 16.12 25.02 3.60
N ASN A 386 16.83 24.97 4.73
CA ASN A 386 18.13 25.64 4.88
C ASN A 386 19.31 24.72 4.52
N ILE A 387 20.53 25.27 4.58
CA ILE A 387 21.78 24.54 4.30
C ILE A 387 22.13 23.46 5.33
N ASN A 388 21.54 23.52 6.52
CA ASN A 388 21.73 22.54 7.60
C ASN A 388 20.72 21.40 7.52
N HIS A 389 20.07 21.23 6.36
CA HIS A 389 19.06 20.19 6.11
C HIS A 389 17.86 20.26 7.05
N GLN A 390 17.45 21.46 7.45
CA GLN A 390 16.25 21.67 8.26
C GLN A 390 15.12 22.24 7.43
N LEU A 391 13.92 21.70 7.61
CA LEU A 391 12.69 22.38 7.25
C LEU A 391 12.40 23.43 8.33
N GLN A 392 12.24 24.67 7.91
CA GLN A 392 11.84 25.78 8.77
C GLN A 392 10.40 26.14 8.40
N PHE A 393 9.52 26.13 9.38
CA PHE A 393 8.13 26.53 9.26
C PHE A 393 8.03 28.00 9.70
N ASN A 394 7.79 28.88 8.74
CA ASN A 394 7.77 30.32 8.96
C ASN A 394 6.34 30.80 8.89
N LEU A 395 5.80 31.23 10.04
CA LEU A 395 4.46 31.78 10.15
C LEU A 395 4.33 33.03 9.27
N ILE A 396 3.30 33.07 8.45
CA ILE A 396 2.98 34.18 7.56
C ILE A 396 2.04 35.13 8.32
N THR A 397 2.42 36.41 8.40
CA THR A 397 1.62 37.47 9.05
C THR A 397 1.71 38.75 8.23
N ARG A 398 0.64 39.13 7.51
CA ARG A 398 0.51 40.40 6.75
C ARG A 398 1.84 40.85 6.12
N ASN A 399 2.28 40.16 5.07
CA ASN A 399 3.56 40.42 4.37
C ASN A 399 4.87 40.16 5.15
N ASN A 400 4.80 39.57 6.35
CA ASN A 400 5.97 39.20 7.14
C ASN A 400 6.03 37.69 7.41
N TYR A 401 7.23 37.19 7.71
CA TYR A 401 7.53 35.77 7.86
C TYR A 401 8.34 35.54 9.15
N LYS A 402 7.70 34.97 10.16
CA LYS A 402 8.31 34.71 11.47
C LYS A 402 8.65 33.23 11.62
N LYS A 403 9.93 32.89 11.81
CA LYS A 403 10.36 31.53 12.14
C LYS A 403 9.59 31.03 13.36
N ASN A 404 8.93 29.88 13.24
CA ASN A 404 8.11 29.30 14.30
C ASN A 404 8.74 28.02 14.86
N PHE A 405 8.85 26.98 14.04
CA PHE A 405 9.49 25.72 14.43
C PHE A 405 10.30 25.13 13.27
N LYS A 406 11.07 24.07 13.56
CA LYS A 406 11.92 23.40 12.57
C LYS A 406 11.86 21.89 12.73
N LEU A 407 12.09 21.18 11.63
CA LEU A 407 12.26 19.73 11.59
C LEU A 407 13.61 19.40 10.95
N GLN A 408 14.34 18.47 11.56
CA GLN A 408 15.62 18.00 11.03
C GLN A 408 15.37 16.93 9.97
N LEU A 409 16.04 17.04 8.82
CA LEU A 409 16.00 16.03 7.76
C LEU A 409 17.35 15.33 7.61
N ASN A 410 17.31 14.18 6.94
CA ASN A 410 18.52 13.61 6.37
C ASN A 410 19.06 14.47 5.23
N LYS A 411 20.37 14.39 4.99
CA LYS A 411 21.08 15.21 3.98
C LYS A 411 20.46 15.11 2.58
N ASN A 412 19.96 13.93 2.22
CA ASN A 412 19.39 13.62 0.92
C ASN A 412 17.86 13.86 0.84
N GLU A 413 17.23 14.45 1.85
CA GLU A 413 15.77 14.66 1.89
C GLU A 413 15.36 16.12 1.75
N GLY A 414 14.12 16.35 1.35
CA GLY A 414 13.47 17.67 1.32
C GLY A 414 13.78 18.50 0.08
N TYR A 415 14.13 17.86 -1.03
CA TYR A 415 14.31 18.56 -2.31
C TYR A 415 12.97 19.05 -2.88
N ARG A 416 11.93 18.23 -2.76
CA ARG A 416 10.52 18.58 -2.94
C ARG A 416 9.74 18.05 -1.74
N LEU A 417 8.65 18.71 -1.42
CA LEU A 417 7.74 18.27 -0.38
C LEU A 417 6.32 18.72 -0.68
N ALA A 418 5.38 17.96 -0.15
CA ALA A 418 3.97 18.30 -0.05
C ALA A 418 3.49 17.94 1.38
N MET A 419 2.36 18.48 1.80
CA MET A 419 1.84 18.22 3.13
C MET A 419 0.31 18.28 3.12
N GLY A 420 -0.33 17.29 3.74
CA GLY A 420 -1.78 17.15 3.76
C GLY A 420 -2.18 16.02 4.69
N ASP A 421 -3.45 15.99 5.07
CA ASP A 421 -4.08 14.90 5.82
C ASP A 421 -4.39 13.77 4.83
N LEU A 422 -3.46 12.83 4.68
CA LEU A 422 -3.57 11.76 3.68
C LEU A 422 -4.47 10.63 4.18
N ASP A 423 -4.42 10.31 5.46
CA ASP A 423 -5.13 9.18 6.07
C ASP A 423 -6.47 9.56 6.72
N GLN A 424 -6.86 10.84 6.65
CA GLN A 424 -8.09 11.42 7.20
C GLN A 424 -8.16 11.39 8.74
N ASP A 425 -7.00 11.36 9.42
CA ASP A 425 -6.92 11.40 10.87
C ASP A 425 -6.94 12.83 11.46
N LYS A 426 -7.09 13.86 10.60
CA LYS A 426 -7.04 15.31 10.91
C LYS A 426 -5.66 15.84 11.28
N LYS A 427 -4.63 15.00 11.28
CA LYS A 427 -3.22 15.41 11.31
C LYS A 427 -2.76 15.54 9.87
N LYS A 428 -1.60 16.18 9.68
CA LYS A 428 -1.05 16.40 8.34
C LYS A 428 0.28 15.69 8.27
N GLU A 429 0.44 14.90 7.24
CA GLU A 429 1.64 14.15 6.95
C GLU A 429 2.53 14.98 6.03
N ILE A 430 3.83 14.81 6.21
CA ILE A 430 4.86 15.45 5.40
C ILE A 430 5.35 14.43 4.39
N VAL A 431 5.04 14.67 3.13
CA VAL A 431 5.53 13.86 2.02
C VAL A 431 6.82 14.48 1.49
N LEU A 432 7.92 13.73 1.55
CA LEU A 432 9.25 14.19 1.17
C LEU A 432 9.85 13.32 0.06
N THR A 433 10.59 13.97 -0.84
CA THR A 433 11.48 13.25 -1.74
C THR A 433 12.87 13.07 -1.15
N SER A 434 13.40 11.85 -1.27
CA SER A 434 14.72 11.43 -0.80
C SER A 434 15.59 11.01 -1.98
N TYR A 435 16.63 11.79 -2.29
CA TYR A 435 17.51 11.56 -3.43
C TYR A 435 18.38 10.30 -3.23
N GLN A 436 18.39 9.44 -4.24
CA GLN A 436 19.11 8.16 -4.25
C GLN A 436 20.27 8.15 -5.27
N GLY A 437 20.59 9.29 -5.90
CA GLY A 437 21.58 9.36 -6.97
C GLY A 437 21.00 9.16 -8.37
N LYS A 438 21.73 9.62 -9.39
CA LYS A 438 21.39 9.47 -10.82
C LYS A 438 19.95 9.92 -11.17
N GLY A 439 19.48 11.00 -10.53
CA GLY A 439 18.13 11.54 -10.76
C GLY A 439 16.97 10.69 -10.20
N LYS A 440 17.24 9.69 -9.35
CA LYS A 440 16.24 8.80 -8.76
C LYS A 440 15.90 9.23 -7.33
N TYR A 441 14.63 9.10 -6.96
CA TYR A 441 14.11 9.48 -5.65
C TYR A 441 13.26 8.36 -5.04
N LYS A 442 13.20 8.37 -3.70
CA LYS A 442 12.18 7.68 -2.90
C LYS A 442 11.19 8.72 -2.39
N ILE A 443 9.93 8.33 -2.28
CA ILE A 443 8.89 9.14 -1.62
C ILE A 443 8.74 8.58 -0.21
N LYS A 444 8.86 9.45 0.79
CA LYS A 444 8.75 9.09 2.20
C LYS A 444 7.69 9.94 2.87
N ILE A 445 6.90 9.33 3.73
CA ILE A 445 5.81 9.98 4.44
C ILE A 445 6.14 9.97 5.93
N TYR A 446 6.10 11.15 6.52
CA TYR A 446 6.39 11.37 7.92
C TYR A 446 5.18 12.01 8.60
N THR A 447 4.94 11.66 9.86
CA THR A 447 4.09 12.47 10.74
C THR A 447 4.60 13.92 10.78
N LYS A 448 3.74 14.87 11.15
CA LYS A 448 4.15 16.25 11.50
C LYS A 448 5.25 16.31 12.57
N ALA A 449 5.32 15.32 13.47
CA ALA A 449 6.35 15.22 14.50
C ALA A 449 7.71 14.75 13.95
N GLY A 450 7.81 14.39 12.67
CA GLY A 450 9.03 13.93 12.01
C GLY A 450 9.31 12.44 12.17
N LYS A 451 8.35 11.65 12.67
CA LYS A 451 8.43 10.18 12.67
C LYS A 451 8.07 9.63 11.30
N LEU A 452 8.93 8.79 10.72
CA LEU A 452 8.67 8.09 9.46
C LEU A 452 7.52 7.10 9.63
N GLU A 453 6.52 7.17 8.76
CA GLU A 453 5.37 6.26 8.74
C GLU A 453 5.52 5.21 7.65
N THR A 454 5.74 5.65 6.41
CA THR A 454 5.86 4.75 5.27
C THR A 454 6.79 5.29 4.18
N VAL A 455 7.19 4.39 3.28
CA VAL A 455 8.02 4.68 2.12
C VAL A 455 7.38 4.01 0.92
N LEU A 456 7.06 4.79 -0.12
CA LEU A 456 6.44 4.22 -1.32
C LEU A 456 7.40 3.21 -1.99
N PRO A 457 6.89 2.05 -2.43
CA PRO A 457 7.68 1.05 -3.14
C PRO A 457 8.10 1.57 -4.52
N GLY A 458 9.31 1.22 -4.98
CA GLY A 458 9.78 1.65 -6.31
C GLY A 458 10.68 2.89 -6.33
N ARG A 459 10.73 3.56 -7.49
CA ARG A 459 11.65 4.68 -7.77
C ARG A 459 10.90 5.76 -8.53
N TYR A 460 11.05 6.99 -8.03
CA TYR A 460 10.25 8.13 -8.45
C TYR A 460 11.14 9.30 -8.87
N GLY A 461 10.52 10.27 -9.52
CA GLY A 461 11.14 11.55 -9.78
C GLY A 461 11.00 12.51 -8.60
N PRO A 462 11.46 13.74 -8.77
CA PRO A 462 11.47 14.71 -7.69
C PRO A 462 10.08 15.28 -7.39
N ALA A 463 9.17 15.38 -8.37
CA ALA A 463 7.91 16.09 -8.19
C ALA A 463 6.91 15.26 -7.38
N VAL A 464 6.21 15.93 -6.48
CA VAL A 464 5.19 15.34 -5.60
C VAL A 464 4.12 16.38 -5.30
N LEU A 465 2.86 15.98 -5.32
CA LEU A 465 1.71 16.79 -4.92
C LEU A 465 0.85 16.01 -3.92
N VAL A 466 0.21 16.74 -3.01
CA VAL A 466 -0.86 16.24 -2.14
C VAL A 466 -2.00 17.24 -2.28
N THR A 467 -3.12 16.81 -2.86
CA THR A 467 -4.24 17.69 -3.19
C THR A 467 -5.51 16.88 -3.40
N ASP A 468 -6.66 17.51 -3.16
CA ASP A 468 -7.99 16.97 -3.46
C ASP A 468 -8.30 17.21 -4.94
N LEU A 469 -7.77 16.35 -5.82
CA LEU A 469 -7.98 16.44 -7.27
C LEU A 469 -9.45 16.24 -7.64
N GLU A 470 -10.16 15.43 -6.86
CA GLU A 470 -11.53 15.01 -7.16
C GLU A 470 -12.59 15.94 -6.56
N LYS A 471 -12.18 16.86 -5.69
CA LYS A 471 -13.06 17.71 -4.85
C LYS A 471 -14.02 16.90 -3.97
N ASP A 472 -13.59 15.73 -3.50
CA ASP A 472 -14.38 14.84 -2.64
C ASP A 472 -14.02 14.99 -1.13
N GLY A 473 -13.09 15.89 -0.82
CA GLY A 473 -12.58 16.15 0.53
C GLY A 473 -11.45 15.21 0.97
N ARG A 474 -11.06 14.25 0.14
CA ARG A 474 -9.91 13.36 0.35
C ARG A 474 -8.71 13.90 -0.41
N LEU A 475 -7.51 13.61 0.06
CA LEU A 475 -6.29 14.08 -0.60
C LEU A 475 -5.63 12.93 -1.35
N GLU A 476 -5.32 13.16 -2.61
CA GLU A 476 -4.54 12.25 -3.43
C GLU A 476 -3.06 12.61 -3.38
N LEU A 477 -2.22 11.57 -3.43
CA LEU A 477 -0.78 11.69 -3.62
C LEU A 477 -0.44 11.50 -5.11
N VAL A 478 0.03 12.56 -5.74
CA VAL A 478 0.49 12.52 -7.15
C VAL A 478 2.00 12.46 -7.20
N VAL A 479 2.53 11.46 -7.89
CA VAL A 479 3.97 11.24 -8.08
C VAL A 479 4.23 10.81 -9.52
N HIS A 480 5.51 10.64 -9.89
CA HIS A 480 5.84 10.13 -11.20
C HIS A 480 7.04 9.20 -11.19
N THR A 481 7.08 8.27 -12.14
CA THR A 481 8.18 7.32 -12.31
C THR A 481 9.39 7.98 -13.00
N THR A 482 10.52 7.27 -13.03
CA THR A 482 11.74 7.63 -13.79
C THR A 482 12.25 6.46 -14.63
N LYS A 483 11.38 5.50 -14.98
CA LYS A 483 11.75 4.32 -15.78
C LYS A 483 11.70 4.66 -17.28
N LYS A 484 12.02 3.70 -18.14
CA LYS A 484 11.91 3.82 -19.60
C LYS A 484 10.51 4.30 -20.03
N ASP A 485 9.48 3.93 -19.26
CA ASP A 485 8.11 4.41 -19.40
C ASP A 485 7.78 5.41 -18.28
N ASN A 486 8.13 6.69 -18.50
CA ASN A 486 7.80 7.77 -17.57
C ASN A 486 6.28 7.94 -17.50
N ARG A 487 5.72 7.88 -16.30
CA ARG A 487 4.28 7.99 -16.07
C ARG A 487 4.00 8.82 -14.83
N VAL A 488 2.89 9.52 -14.85
CA VAL A 488 2.29 10.10 -13.64
C VAL A 488 1.42 9.04 -12.98
N LEU A 489 1.48 8.98 -11.66
CA LEU A 489 0.74 8.04 -10.83
C LEU A 489 -0.03 8.84 -9.78
N VAL A 490 -1.29 8.49 -9.58
CA VAL A 490 -2.13 9.04 -8.50
C VAL A 490 -2.41 7.91 -7.52
N TYR A 491 -2.26 8.20 -6.23
CA TYR A 491 -2.50 7.28 -5.13
C TYR A 491 -3.52 7.86 -4.17
N ASN A 492 -4.42 7.01 -3.69
CA ASN A 492 -5.41 7.34 -2.68
C ASN A 492 -5.06 6.55 -1.41
N TRP A 493 -5.35 7.10 -0.24
CA TRP A 493 -5.22 6.36 1.01
C TRP A 493 -6.46 5.48 1.23
N ALA A 494 -6.26 4.17 1.38
CA ALA A 494 -7.31 3.20 1.65
C ALA A 494 -6.78 2.09 2.56
N GLN A 495 -7.54 1.76 3.62
CA GLN A 495 -7.24 0.66 4.55
C GLN A 495 -5.80 0.70 5.10
N ASP A 496 -5.35 1.86 5.58
CA ASP A 496 -4.01 2.10 6.14
C ASP A 496 -2.84 1.95 5.14
N GLU A 497 -3.11 1.93 3.84
CA GLU A 497 -2.08 1.95 2.80
C GLU A 497 -2.41 2.87 1.62
N LEU A 498 -1.37 3.21 0.84
CA LEU A 498 -1.52 3.97 -0.39
C LEU A 498 -1.80 3.01 -1.56
N VAL A 499 -2.99 3.13 -2.13
CA VAL A 499 -3.43 2.36 -3.29
C VAL A 499 -3.36 3.25 -4.53
N LYS A 500 -2.73 2.76 -5.60
CA LYS A 500 -2.67 3.49 -6.87
C LYS A 500 -4.06 3.50 -7.51
N SER A 501 -4.63 4.68 -7.68
CA SER A 501 -5.93 4.92 -8.32
C SER A 501 -5.80 5.22 -9.82
N TRP A 502 -4.70 5.84 -10.27
CA TRP A 502 -4.50 6.09 -11.71
C TRP A 502 -3.04 6.05 -12.14
N GLU A 503 -2.85 5.78 -13.43
CA GLU A 503 -1.58 5.96 -14.11
C GLU A 503 -1.77 6.55 -15.52
N SER A 504 -0.93 7.52 -15.87
CA SER A 504 -0.93 8.06 -17.23
C SER A 504 -0.42 7.04 -18.25
N LYS A 505 -0.75 7.27 -19.53
CA LYS A 505 0.01 6.68 -20.65
C LYS A 505 1.50 7.06 -20.53
N PRO A 506 2.43 6.25 -21.09
CA PRO A 506 3.84 6.61 -21.13
C PRO A 506 4.05 7.98 -21.77
N LEU A 507 4.90 8.78 -21.13
CA LEU A 507 5.31 10.10 -21.57
C LEU A 507 6.70 10.01 -22.21
N ASP A 508 6.85 10.70 -23.33
CA ASP A 508 8.02 10.72 -24.21
C ASP A 508 9.16 11.64 -23.71
N LEU A 509 8.88 12.53 -22.77
CA LEU A 509 9.86 13.44 -22.18
C LEU A 509 9.98 13.25 -20.67
N LYS A 510 11.08 13.79 -20.11
CA LYS A 510 11.32 13.74 -18.67
C LYS A 510 10.37 14.69 -17.95
N ILE A 511 9.57 14.17 -17.04
CA ILE A 511 8.73 14.98 -16.14
C ILE A 511 9.64 15.80 -15.21
N ARG A 512 9.40 17.11 -15.16
CA ARG A 512 10.16 18.09 -14.37
C ARG A 512 9.41 18.50 -13.13
N ASP A 513 8.13 18.82 -13.27
CA ASP A 513 7.26 19.22 -12.18
C ASP A 513 5.81 18.90 -12.49
N LEU A 514 4.98 18.96 -11.46
CA LEU A 514 3.53 18.76 -11.51
C LEU A 514 2.87 19.97 -10.84
N ALA A 515 1.73 20.41 -11.35
CA ALA A 515 0.90 21.43 -10.71
C ALA A 515 -0.58 21.10 -10.91
N VAL A 516 -1.42 21.71 -10.09
CA VAL A 516 -2.86 21.53 -10.11
C VAL A 516 -3.54 22.88 -9.96
N GLY A 517 -4.60 23.10 -10.71
CA GLY A 517 -5.43 24.30 -10.63
C GLY A 517 -6.66 24.20 -11.53
N ASP A 518 -7.63 25.08 -11.30
CA ASP A 518 -8.84 25.22 -12.10
C ASP A 518 -8.53 26.25 -13.20
N ILE A 519 -7.92 25.79 -14.28
CA ILE A 519 -7.48 26.66 -15.39
C ILE A 519 -8.54 26.76 -16.49
N THR A 520 -9.56 25.91 -16.44
CA THR A 520 -10.70 25.91 -17.36
C THR A 520 -11.89 26.70 -16.85
N GLU A 521 -11.83 27.17 -15.59
CA GLU A 521 -12.90 27.87 -14.87
C GLU A 521 -14.20 27.04 -14.72
N ASP A 522 -14.11 25.72 -14.85
CA ASP A 522 -15.25 24.80 -14.78
C ASP A 522 -15.49 24.23 -13.38
N LYS A 523 -14.70 24.67 -12.39
CA LYS A 523 -14.70 24.17 -11.01
C LYS A 523 -14.24 22.73 -10.89
N SER A 524 -13.61 22.14 -11.89
CA SER A 524 -12.79 20.94 -11.76
C SER A 524 -11.33 21.35 -11.54
N LEU A 525 -10.48 20.41 -11.14
CA LEU A 525 -9.05 20.66 -11.09
C LEU A 525 -8.37 19.94 -12.25
N GLU A 526 -7.52 20.67 -12.96
CA GLU A 526 -6.66 20.11 -13.98
C GLU A 526 -5.31 19.74 -13.36
N LEU A 527 -4.80 18.57 -13.73
CA LEU A 527 -3.44 18.13 -13.43
C LEU A 527 -2.54 18.49 -14.61
N LEU A 528 -1.60 19.41 -14.36
CA LEU A 528 -0.62 19.85 -15.34
C LEU A 528 0.70 19.10 -15.13
N VAL A 529 1.22 18.55 -16.22
CA VAL A 529 2.45 17.75 -16.24
C VAL A 529 3.49 18.45 -17.10
N LEU A 530 4.46 19.10 -16.46
CA LEU A 530 5.56 19.75 -17.16
C LEU A 530 6.63 18.71 -17.53
N MET A 531 6.92 18.58 -18.82
CA MET A 531 7.95 17.69 -19.33
C MET A 531 9.00 18.47 -20.12
N ALA A 532 10.27 18.10 -19.99
CA ALA A 532 11.35 18.80 -20.68
C ALA A 532 12.58 17.93 -20.93
N ASN A 533 13.23 18.13 -22.08
CA ASN A 533 14.59 17.69 -22.36
C ASN A 533 15.59 18.85 -22.09
N ASP A 534 16.74 18.86 -22.75
CA ASP A 534 17.76 19.90 -22.56
C ASP A 534 17.52 21.18 -23.37
N LYS A 535 16.64 21.13 -24.37
CA LYS A 535 16.36 22.24 -25.30
C LYS A 535 14.91 22.71 -25.26
N GLU A 536 13.98 21.81 -24.97
CA GLU A 536 12.56 22.01 -25.19
C GLU A 536 11.73 21.48 -24.02
N SER A 537 10.54 22.06 -23.87
CA SER A 537 9.54 21.66 -22.89
C SER A 537 8.15 21.59 -23.51
N LYS A 538 7.25 20.82 -22.89
CA LYS A 538 5.81 20.83 -23.17
C LYS A 538 5.02 20.53 -21.90
N ILE A 539 3.73 20.84 -21.94
CA ILE A 539 2.79 20.60 -20.85
C ILE A 539 1.69 19.68 -21.36
N ASN A 540 1.43 18.61 -20.64
CA ASN A 540 0.18 17.86 -20.80
C ASN A 540 -0.78 18.29 -19.70
N ILE A 541 -2.04 18.48 -20.06
CA ILE A 541 -3.11 18.87 -19.14
C ILE A 541 -4.10 17.72 -19.08
N TYR A 542 -4.35 17.22 -17.87
CA TYR A 542 -5.29 16.14 -17.60
C TYR A 542 -6.44 16.65 -16.74
N GLN A 543 -7.64 16.10 -16.95
CA GLN A 543 -8.82 16.35 -16.13
C GLN A 543 -9.54 15.02 -15.92
N LYS A 544 -10.22 14.86 -14.79
CA LYS A 544 -11.03 13.66 -14.50
C LYS A 544 -12.20 13.52 -15.47
#